data_AF-A0A954GM91-F1
#
_entry.id   AF-A0A954GM91-F1
#
_cell.length_a   1.000
_cell.length_b   1.000
_cell.length_c   1.000
_cell.angle_alpha   90.00
_cell.angle_beta   90.00
_cell.angle_gamma   90.00
#
_symmetry.space_group_name_H-M   'P 1'
#
loop_
_entity.id
_entity.type
_entity.pdbx_description
1 polymer ?
#
loop_
_entity_poly.entity_id
_entity_poly.type
_entity_poly.pdbx_seq_one_letter_code
_entity_poly.pdbx_strand_id
1 'polypeptide(L)'
;MMDTFDAIESRYGILIPKLYRTMHEAGHFDASAQKHVTFTDHEWMTLSDIATHEFADWQTLTRQWFVPFSISARHDQWGWRRDWTTVDEPAVVFCELGPEGCGYAPNFQGFLYRMLLEELSGSWLLESADDIV
;
A
#
# COMPACT_ATOMS: atom_id res chain seq x y z
N MET A 1 -9.05 1.68 24.72
CA MET A 1 -7.93 1.89 23.78
C MET A 1 -8.58 1.90 22.41
N MET A 2 -8.45 2.98 21.64
CA MET A 2 -9.04 3.05 20.30
C MET A 2 -8.24 2.11 19.38
N ASP A 3 -8.92 1.31 18.55
CA ASP A 3 -8.25 0.48 17.54
C ASP A 3 -7.41 1.39 16.63
N THR A 4 -6.18 1.01 16.30
CA THR A 4 -5.30 1.84 15.46
C THR A 4 -5.90 2.02 14.08
N PHE A 5 -6.66 1.05 13.58
CA PHE A 5 -7.43 1.23 12.36
C PHE A 5 -8.50 2.33 12.49
N ASP A 6 -9.27 2.36 13.58
CA ASP A 6 -10.27 3.42 13.82
C ASP A 6 -9.61 4.80 13.87
N ALA A 7 -8.39 4.88 14.43
CA ALA A 7 -7.61 6.12 14.45
C ALA A 7 -7.25 6.61 13.04
N ILE A 8 -6.82 5.69 12.16
CA ILE A 8 -6.49 5.99 10.76
C ILE A 8 -7.76 6.41 10.00
N GLU A 9 -8.84 5.64 10.11
CA GLU A 9 -10.10 5.93 9.41
C GLU A 9 -10.69 7.28 9.85
N SER A 10 -10.65 7.58 11.14
CA SER A 10 -11.07 8.87 11.70
C SER A 10 -10.19 10.03 11.22
N ARG A 11 -8.86 9.85 11.18
CA ARG A 11 -7.91 10.88 10.73
C ARG A 11 -8.08 11.22 9.26
N TYR A 12 -8.20 10.21 8.41
CA TYR A 12 -8.15 10.40 6.96
C TYR A 12 -9.52 10.45 6.28
N GLY A 13 -10.58 10.04 6.98
CA GLY A 13 -11.93 9.95 6.43
C GLY A 13 -12.07 8.89 5.35
N ILE A 14 -11.40 7.75 5.52
CA ILE A 14 -11.47 6.60 4.59
C ILE A 14 -11.97 5.36 5.33
N LEU A 15 -12.46 4.38 4.57
CA LEU A 15 -12.59 3.00 5.03
C LEU A 15 -11.34 2.24 4.61
N ILE A 16 -10.65 1.62 5.56
CA ILE A 16 -9.48 0.78 5.26
C ILE A 16 -9.99 -0.53 4.67
N PRO A 17 -9.42 -0.97 3.52
CA PRO A 17 -9.84 -2.21 2.85
C PRO A 17 -9.90 -3.40 3.80
N LYS A 18 -10.96 -4.21 3.70
CA LYS A 18 -11.15 -5.36 4.58
C LYS A 18 -9.99 -6.36 4.43
N LEU A 19 -9.54 -6.57 3.20
CA LEU A 19 -8.41 -7.45 2.90
C LEU A 19 -7.11 -6.95 3.56
N TYR A 20 -6.88 -5.64 3.61
CA TYR A 20 -5.72 -5.07 4.31
C TYR A 20 -5.76 -5.41 5.80
N ARG A 21 -6.92 -5.23 6.46
CA ARG A 21 -7.11 -5.59 7.88
C ARG A 21 -6.85 -7.07 8.12
N THR A 22 -7.47 -7.94 7.32
CA THR A 22 -7.26 -9.40 7.41
C THR A 22 -5.79 -9.78 7.22
N MET A 23 -5.09 -9.14 6.30
CA MET A 23 -3.68 -9.43 6.07
C MET A 23 -2.77 -8.95 7.20
N HIS A 24 -3.06 -7.77 7.75
CA HIS A 24 -2.37 -7.25 8.92
C HIS A 24 -2.54 -8.20 10.12
N GLU A 25 -3.76 -8.64 10.43
CA GLU A 25 -4.05 -9.59 11.51
C GLU A 25 -3.32 -10.93 11.34
N ALA A 26 -3.10 -11.35 10.09
CA ALA A 26 -2.34 -12.56 9.77
C ALA A 26 -0.81 -12.39 9.85
N GLY A 27 -0.32 -11.17 10.14
CA GLY A 27 1.10 -10.85 10.24
C GLY A 27 1.79 -10.65 8.89
N HIS A 28 1.07 -10.40 7.80
CA HIS A 28 1.69 -10.26 6.48
C HIS A 28 2.54 -9.00 6.33
N PHE A 29 2.31 -7.96 7.15
CA PHE A 29 3.01 -6.68 7.07
C PHE A 29 4.08 -6.50 8.16
N ASP A 30 4.28 -7.50 9.02
CA ASP A 30 5.31 -7.49 10.06
C ASP A 30 6.55 -8.24 9.55
N ALA A 31 7.67 -7.52 9.40
CA ALA A 31 8.93 -8.09 8.92
C ALA A 31 9.51 -9.17 9.84
N SER A 32 9.07 -9.24 11.10
CA SER A 32 9.46 -10.27 12.06
C SER A 32 8.58 -11.52 12.00
N ALA A 33 7.44 -11.47 11.31
CA ALA A 33 6.48 -12.56 11.23
C ALA A 33 6.87 -13.59 10.17
N GLN A 34 6.59 -14.88 10.45
CA GLN A 34 6.88 -15.97 9.51
C GLN A 34 6.14 -15.84 8.17
N LYS A 35 5.00 -15.16 8.15
CA LYS A 35 4.14 -15.00 6.96
C LYS A 35 4.31 -13.64 6.28
N HIS A 36 5.39 -12.91 6.58
CA HIS A 36 5.64 -11.62 5.99
C HIS A 36 5.60 -11.66 4.45
N VAL A 37 4.92 -10.69 3.85
CA VAL A 37 4.85 -10.50 2.40
C VAL A 37 5.73 -9.34 2.02
N THR A 38 6.68 -9.57 1.12
CA THR A 38 7.55 -8.54 0.57
C THR A 38 7.28 -8.38 -0.92
N PHE A 39 7.31 -7.13 -1.38
CA PHE A 39 7.42 -6.80 -2.80
C PHE A 39 8.71 -5.98 -3.01
N THR A 40 9.23 -6.02 -4.23
CA THR A 40 10.40 -5.23 -4.65
C THR A 40 10.10 -3.75 -4.45
N ASP A 41 11.05 -3.06 -3.81
CA ASP A 41 10.99 -1.61 -3.54
C ASP A 41 9.70 -1.17 -2.80
N HIS A 42 9.24 -2.00 -1.85
CA HIS A 42 8.01 -1.78 -1.12
C HIS A 42 8.12 -2.22 0.35
N GLU A 43 8.21 -1.25 1.25
CA GLU A 43 8.27 -1.43 2.69
C GLU A 43 6.93 -1.04 3.35
N TRP A 44 6.26 -2.00 3.98
CA TRP A 44 5.00 -1.77 4.67
C TRP A 44 5.18 -0.84 5.87
N MET A 45 4.32 0.16 5.98
CA MET A 45 4.26 1.00 7.17
C MET A 45 3.53 0.27 8.29
N THR A 46 3.95 0.48 9.54
CA THR A 46 3.15 0.04 10.68
C THR A 46 1.85 0.85 10.77
N LEU A 47 0.81 0.32 11.42
CA LEU A 47 -0.42 1.08 11.63
C LEU A 47 -0.16 2.37 12.43
N SER A 48 0.81 2.35 13.34
CA SER A 48 1.23 3.55 14.07
C SER A 48 1.81 4.58 13.11
N ASP A 49 2.71 4.18 12.23
CA ASP A 49 3.33 5.09 11.25
C ASP A 49 2.30 5.70 10.31
N ILE A 50 1.29 4.93 9.89
CA ILE A 50 0.18 5.43 9.07
C ILE A 50 -0.65 6.46 9.86
N ALA A 51 -1.00 6.14 11.11
CA ALA A 51 -1.83 6.99 11.96
C ALA A 51 -1.13 8.33 12.31
N THR A 52 0.18 8.32 12.46
CA THR A 52 0.99 9.50 12.82
C THR A 52 1.75 10.10 11.63
N HIS A 53 1.48 9.65 10.40
CA HIS A 53 2.22 10.14 9.24
C HIS A 53 2.04 11.65 9.05
N GLU A 54 3.17 12.35 8.89
CA GLU A 54 3.23 13.76 8.56
C GLU A 54 3.81 13.94 7.17
N PHE A 55 3.06 14.61 6.31
CA PHE A 55 3.56 15.04 5.01
C PHE A 55 4.55 16.18 5.19
N ALA A 56 5.53 16.25 4.29
CA ALA A 56 6.41 17.43 4.25
C ALA A 56 5.58 18.70 3.99
N ASP A 57 6.02 19.85 4.51
CA ASP A 57 5.26 21.11 4.43
C ASP A 57 4.73 21.44 3.02
N TRP A 58 5.54 21.18 2.01
CA TRP A 58 5.22 21.43 0.60
C TRP A 58 4.21 20.43 0.01
N GLN A 59 4.03 19.27 0.63
CA GLN A 59 3.04 18.24 0.27
C GLN A 59 1.71 18.42 1.01
N THR A 60 1.71 19.05 2.19
CA THR A 60 0.53 19.17 3.06
C THR A 60 -0.68 19.81 2.39
N LEU A 61 -0.46 20.74 1.45
CA LEU A 61 -1.54 21.38 0.68
C LEU A 61 -2.04 20.52 -0.49
N THR A 62 -1.19 19.65 -1.04
CA THR A 62 -1.46 18.93 -2.28
C THR A 62 -1.79 17.46 -2.07
N ARG A 63 -1.47 16.86 -0.91
CA ARG A 63 -1.65 15.43 -0.61
C ARG A 63 -2.74 15.11 0.41
N GLN A 64 -3.67 16.03 0.68
CA GLN A 64 -4.77 15.77 1.62
C GLN A 64 -5.66 14.58 1.18
N TRP A 65 -5.65 14.23 -0.10
CA TRP A 65 -6.39 13.09 -0.64
C TRP A 65 -5.73 11.73 -0.41
N PHE A 66 -4.51 11.70 0.13
CA PHE A 66 -3.66 10.52 0.17
C PHE A 66 -3.51 9.96 1.58
N VAL A 67 -3.52 8.64 1.68
CA VAL A 67 -3.26 7.90 2.92
C VAL A 67 -2.16 6.89 2.64
N PRO A 68 -0.92 7.11 3.09
CA PRO A 68 0.17 6.19 2.81
C PRO A 68 0.00 4.88 3.58
N PHE A 69 0.42 3.78 2.98
CA PHE A 69 0.53 2.48 3.67
C PHE A 69 1.86 1.76 3.42
N SER A 70 2.67 2.25 2.47
CA SER A 70 4.03 1.75 2.27
C SER A 70 4.93 2.81 1.63
N ILE A 71 6.23 2.58 1.72
CA ILE A 71 7.27 3.44 1.18
C ILE A 71 8.26 2.64 0.33
N SER A 72 8.81 3.26 -0.70
CA SER A 72 9.93 2.70 -1.46
C SER A 72 11.27 3.07 -0.82
N ALA A 73 12.36 2.45 -1.26
CA ALA A 73 13.72 2.80 -0.87
C ALA A 73 14.12 4.23 -1.27
N ARG A 74 13.40 4.82 -2.25
CA ARG A 74 13.56 6.21 -2.68
C ARG A 74 12.64 7.18 -1.94
N HIS A 75 11.90 6.70 -0.94
CA HIS A 75 10.87 7.43 -0.20
C HIS A 75 9.67 7.87 -1.06
N ASP A 76 9.44 7.20 -2.19
CA ASP A 76 8.16 7.31 -2.89
C ASP A 76 7.10 6.55 -2.09
N GLN A 77 5.84 6.95 -2.20
CA GLN A 77 4.78 6.45 -1.31
C GLN A 77 3.72 5.71 -2.10
N TRP A 78 3.32 4.55 -1.58
CA TRP A 78 2.07 3.91 -1.99
C TRP A 78 1.00 4.21 -0.96
N GLY A 79 -0.22 4.37 -1.44
CA GLY A 79 -1.31 4.70 -0.54
C GLY A 79 -2.67 4.62 -1.18
N TRP A 80 -3.67 4.85 -0.34
CA TRP A 80 -5.04 4.97 -0.75
C TRP A 80 -5.36 6.39 -1.16
N ARG A 81 -6.15 6.51 -2.23
CA ARG A 81 -6.67 7.78 -2.71
C ARG A 81 -8.14 7.92 -2.35
N ARG A 82 -8.42 8.81 -1.39
CA ARG A 82 -9.76 8.94 -0.78
C ARG A 82 -10.84 9.51 -1.71
N ASP A 83 -10.43 10.32 -2.69
CA ASP A 83 -11.34 10.99 -3.64
C ASP A 83 -11.66 10.13 -4.87
N TRP A 84 -11.00 8.97 -5.02
CA TRP A 84 -11.21 8.00 -6.10
C TRP A 84 -11.80 6.70 -5.55
N THR A 85 -13.04 6.75 -5.07
CA THR A 85 -13.79 5.58 -4.64
C THR A 85 -14.64 5.06 -5.79
N THR A 86 -14.30 3.88 -6.30
CA THR A 86 -15.05 3.26 -7.41
C THR A 86 -16.06 2.22 -6.93
N VAL A 87 -15.78 1.50 -5.82
CA VAL A 87 -16.60 0.38 -5.33
C VAL A 87 -16.35 0.08 -3.83
N ASP A 88 -16.80 0.96 -2.92
CA ASP A 88 -16.70 0.82 -1.44
C ASP A 88 -15.29 0.81 -0.80
N GLU A 89 -14.23 0.64 -1.59
CA GLU A 89 -12.83 0.76 -1.17
C GLU A 89 -12.11 1.87 -1.94
N PRO A 90 -11.12 2.55 -1.33
CA PRO A 90 -10.32 3.55 -2.03
C PRO A 90 -9.37 2.90 -3.04
N ALA A 91 -9.17 3.58 -4.17
CA ALA A 91 -8.16 3.18 -5.16
C ALA A 91 -6.74 3.24 -4.56
N VAL A 92 -5.85 2.39 -5.07
CA VAL A 92 -4.42 2.42 -4.73
C VAL A 92 -3.68 3.25 -5.77
N VAL A 93 -2.83 4.14 -5.28
CA VAL A 93 -2.02 5.04 -6.10
C VAL A 93 -0.56 5.00 -5.67
N PHE A 94 0.31 5.29 -6.62
CA PHE A 94 1.74 5.48 -6.40
C PHE A 94 2.08 6.97 -6.53
N CYS A 95 2.75 7.52 -5.53
CA CYS A 95 3.13 8.92 -5.46
C CYS A 95 4.64 9.03 -5.37
N GLU A 96 5.28 9.28 -6.52
CA GLU A 96 6.64 9.81 -6.53
C GLU A 96 6.66 11.10 -5.71
N LEU A 97 7.78 11.42 -5.06
CA LEU A 97 7.89 12.52 -4.08
C LEU A 97 7.08 13.81 -4.40
N GLY A 98 6.84 14.19 -5.67
CA GLY A 98 6.02 15.32 -6.12
C GLY A 98 4.52 15.37 -5.71
N PRO A 99 3.77 16.39 -6.18
CA PRO A 99 2.37 16.59 -5.79
C PRO A 99 1.39 15.64 -6.49
N GLU A 100 1.85 14.87 -7.47
CA GLU A 100 1.03 14.02 -8.32
C GLU A 100 1.02 12.58 -7.82
N GLY A 101 -0.07 11.86 -8.14
CA GLY A 101 -0.21 10.44 -7.86
C GLY A 101 -0.76 9.73 -9.08
N CYS A 102 -0.17 8.59 -9.41
CA CYS A 102 -0.57 7.74 -10.51
C CYS A 102 -1.54 6.66 -10.03
N GLY A 103 -2.69 6.55 -10.68
CA GLY A 103 -3.63 5.44 -10.45
C GLY A 103 -2.95 4.10 -10.74
N TYR A 104 -2.89 3.22 -9.75
CA TYR A 104 -2.22 1.93 -9.90
C TYR A 104 -3.19 0.76 -9.93
N ALA A 105 -4.18 0.74 -9.03
CA ALA A 105 -5.22 -0.27 -9.00
C ALA A 105 -6.54 0.29 -8.43
N PRO A 106 -7.70 -0.24 -8.84
CA PRO A 106 -9.00 0.26 -8.40
C PRO A 106 -9.32 -0.03 -6.93
N ASN A 107 -8.66 -1.01 -6.31
CA ASN A 107 -8.81 -1.41 -4.91
C ASN A 107 -7.59 -2.21 -4.43
N PHE A 108 -7.57 -2.59 -3.15
CA PHE A 108 -6.41 -3.27 -2.55
C PHE A 108 -6.19 -4.69 -3.09
N GLN A 109 -7.26 -5.43 -3.40
CA GLN A 109 -7.12 -6.75 -4.02
C GLN A 109 -6.48 -6.65 -5.41
N GLY A 110 -6.91 -5.69 -6.23
CA GLY A 110 -6.34 -5.43 -7.54
C GLY A 110 -4.87 -5.01 -7.46
N PHE A 111 -4.51 -4.23 -6.43
CA PHE A 111 -3.12 -3.89 -6.13
C PHE A 111 -2.28 -5.15 -5.87
N LEU A 112 -2.70 -6.02 -4.95
CA LEU A 112 -1.94 -7.25 -4.64
C LEU A 112 -1.79 -8.16 -5.86
N TYR A 113 -2.88 -8.34 -6.62
CA TYR A 113 -2.85 -9.14 -7.84
C TYR A 113 -1.84 -8.57 -8.85
N ARG A 114 -1.85 -7.25 -9.05
CA ARG A 114 -0.93 -6.58 -9.97
C ARG A 114 0.52 -6.67 -9.48
N MET A 115 0.79 -6.40 -8.20
CA MET A 115 2.13 -6.53 -7.61
C MET A 115 2.68 -7.94 -7.81
N LEU A 116 1.88 -8.97 -7.52
CA LEU A 116 2.29 -10.36 -7.73
C LEU A 116 2.63 -10.66 -9.20
N LEU A 117 1.85 -10.15 -10.15
CA LEU A 117 2.16 -10.29 -11.57
C LEU A 117 3.45 -9.57 -11.96
N GLU A 118 3.65 -8.35 -11.47
CA GLU A 118 4.84 -7.55 -11.77
C GLU A 118 6.11 -8.22 -11.22
N GLU A 119 6.08 -8.69 -9.96
CA GLU A 119 7.18 -9.47 -9.37
C GLU A 119 7.49 -10.74 -10.18
N LEU A 120 6.46 -11.49 -10.57
CA LEU A 120 6.65 -12.75 -11.28
C LEU A 120 7.15 -12.52 -12.70
N SER A 121 6.66 -11.47 -13.38
CA SER A 121 7.01 -11.16 -14.78
C SER A 121 8.49 -10.83 -14.99
N GLY A 122 9.20 -10.43 -13.94
CA GLY A 122 10.65 -10.19 -13.93
C GLY A 122 11.46 -11.25 -13.17
N SER A 123 10.81 -12.33 -12.69
CA SER A 123 11.47 -13.35 -11.88
C SER A 123 11.99 -14.52 -12.72
N TRP A 124 13.22 -14.96 -12.44
CA TRP A 124 13.85 -16.18 -12.99
C TRP A 124 13.02 -17.47 -12.74
N LEU A 125 12.03 -17.42 -11.85
CA LEU A 125 11.10 -18.52 -11.60
C LEU A 125 10.24 -18.87 -12.83
N LEU A 126 10.00 -17.91 -13.73
CA LEU A 126 9.30 -18.20 -14.99
C LEU A 126 10.25 -18.67 -16.10
N GLU A 127 11.53 -18.31 -16.06
CA GLU A 127 12.53 -18.76 -17.05
C GLU A 127 12.96 -20.21 -16.83
N SER A 128 13.05 -20.65 -15.56
CA SER A 128 13.41 -22.05 -15.22
C SER A 128 12.31 -23.08 -15.53
N ALA A 129 11.10 -22.64 -15.90
CA ALA A 129 10.04 -23.55 -16.36
C ALA A 129 10.25 -24.04 -17.81
N ASP A 130 11.06 -23.33 -18.59
CA ASP A 130 11.39 -23.71 -19.98
C ASP A 130 12.56 -24.73 -20.05
N ASP A 131 13.29 -24.94 -18.97
CA ASP A 131 14.39 -25.92 -18.89
C ASP A 131 13.93 -27.35 -18.53
N ILE A 132 12.61 -27.58 -18.44
CA ILE A 132 12.01 -28.90 -18.23
C ILE A 132 11.25 -29.33 -19.50
N VAL A 133 11.96 -29.48 -20.62
CA VAL A 133 11.50 -30.20 -21.82
C VAL A 133 12.58 -31.13 -22.34
#